data_AF-A0A833XQ42-F1
#
_entry.id   AF-A0A833XQ42-F1
#
_cell.length_a   1.000
_cell.length_b   1.000
_cell.length_c   1.000
_cell.angle_alpha   90.00
_cell.angle_beta   90.00
_cell.angle_gamma   90.00
#
_symmetry.space_group_name_H-M   'P 1'
#
loop_
_entity.id
_entity.type
_entity.pdbx_description
1 polymer ?
#
loop_
_entity_poly.entity_id
_entity_poly.type
_entity_poly.pdbx_seq_one_letter_code
_entity_poly.pdbx_strand_id
1 'polypeptide(L)'
;MDRDEALQLFTQYAFKSDKPIDGFEDLIEDALHYAGGLPLALKVVGSNLYGENRKYWKSALEKYKRILEENIQEKLKISYDGLDGFTKKIFLDIACFFKGDEKEYVTKILGYCGFFPDDGIKKLIDKCLITIDEYDRLMMHDLLEDMGKEIFRQESPEEPGKRSRLYFHEDVHEVLEKDKGTKHIEGILINLLGGHRKIRLGSEVFAKMERLRILIVRRCDESFCDRLNYLSNELRVLDWPNCSLEFLPTSFLGEKLIVFDIRGSNIRDLGRGLQSKRNLEAGGMALMALSKLEHEVNHD
;
A
#
# COMPACT_ATOMS: atom_id res chain seq x y z
N MET A 1 24.76 3.51 0.18
CA MET A 1 26.03 3.41 -0.59
C MET A 1 25.78 3.99 -1.96
N ASP A 2 26.80 4.53 -2.61
CA ASP A 2 26.66 4.89 -4.03
C ASP A 2 26.65 3.63 -4.92
N ARG A 3 26.42 3.84 -6.22
CA ARG A 3 26.26 2.75 -7.17
C ARG A 3 27.56 1.95 -7.38
N ASP A 4 28.71 2.60 -7.37
CA ASP A 4 30.00 1.96 -7.67
C ASP A 4 30.44 1.10 -6.48
N GLU A 5 30.26 1.61 -5.25
CA GLU A 5 30.44 0.84 -4.02
C GLU A 5 29.50 -0.38 -3.96
N ALA A 6 28.23 -0.19 -4.33
CA ALA A 6 27.25 -1.26 -4.35
C ALA A 6 27.60 -2.34 -5.39
N LEU A 7 28.01 -1.93 -6.59
CA LEU A 7 28.47 -2.82 -7.66
C LEU A 7 29.70 -3.63 -7.23
N GLN A 8 30.70 -2.96 -6.64
CA GLN A 8 31.90 -3.62 -6.16
C GLN A 8 31.58 -4.64 -5.07
N LEU A 9 30.78 -4.24 -4.06
CA LEU A 9 30.40 -5.14 -2.99
C LEU A 9 29.60 -6.34 -3.51
N PHE A 10 28.62 -6.12 -4.39
CA PHE A 10 27.85 -7.21 -4.98
C PHE A 10 28.76 -8.18 -5.75
N THR A 11 29.64 -7.64 -6.59
CA THR A 11 30.55 -8.40 -7.45
C THR A 11 31.51 -9.28 -6.65
N GLN A 12 32.02 -8.78 -5.51
CA GLN A 12 32.85 -9.57 -4.60
C GLN A 12 32.11 -10.78 -4.02
N TYR A 13 30.80 -10.68 -3.78
CA TYR A 13 30.03 -11.79 -3.22
C TYR A 13 29.49 -12.72 -4.30
N ALA A 14 29.08 -12.19 -5.46
CA ALA A 14 28.50 -12.93 -6.57
C ALA A 14 29.51 -13.63 -7.48
N PHE A 15 30.73 -13.09 -7.61
CA PHE A 15 31.76 -13.62 -8.51
C PHE A 15 33.07 -13.97 -7.80
N LYS A 16 33.25 -13.60 -6.52
CA LYS A 16 34.54 -13.70 -5.78
C LYS A 16 35.69 -13.01 -6.54
N SER A 17 35.34 -11.93 -7.22
CA SER A 17 36.20 -11.12 -8.10
C SER A 17 35.88 -9.65 -7.89
N ASP A 18 36.80 -8.76 -8.25
CA ASP A 18 36.55 -7.31 -8.28
C ASP A 18 35.89 -6.86 -9.59
N LYS A 19 35.77 -7.75 -10.57
CA LYS A 19 35.14 -7.48 -11.87
C LYS A 19 33.99 -8.46 -12.15
N PRO A 20 32.87 -7.96 -12.70
CA PRO A 20 31.77 -8.81 -13.12
C PRO A 20 32.18 -9.67 -14.33
N ILE A 21 31.43 -10.74 -14.56
CA ILE A 21 31.58 -11.60 -15.73
C ILE A 21 30.72 -11.06 -16.87
N ASP A 22 31.28 -10.99 -18.09
CA ASP A 22 30.57 -10.57 -19.29
C ASP A 22 29.26 -11.36 -19.50
N GLY A 23 28.17 -10.66 -19.83
CA GLY A 23 26.86 -11.25 -20.11
C GLY A 23 25.92 -11.37 -18.89
N PHE A 24 26.27 -10.76 -17.76
CA PHE A 24 25.43 -10.66 -16.55
C PHE A 24 24.99 -9.23 -16.23
N GLU A 25 25.32 -8.26 -17.06
CA GLU A 25 25.17 -6.83 -16.79
C GLU A 25 23.73 -6.45 -16.39
N ASP A 26 22.74 -6.93 -17.15
CA ASP A 26 21.31 -6.70 -16.86
C ASP A 26 20.87 -7.32 -15.52
N LEU A 27 21.37 -8.50 -15.18
CA LEU A 27 21.03 -9.18 -13.92
C LEU A 27 21.73 -8.57 -12.71
N ILE A 28 22.93 -8.02 -12.91
CA ILE A 28 23.62 -7.23 -11.90
C ILE A 28 22.80 -5.97 -11.61
N GLU A 29 22.36 -5.24 -12.64
CA GLU A 29 21.49 -4.08 -12.43
C GLU A 29 20.19 -4.44 -11.69
N ASP A 30 19.53 -5.55 -12.06
CA ASP A 30 18.34 -6.04 -11.34
C ASP A 30 18.64 -6.33 -9.86
N ALA A 31 19.80 -6.93 -9.56
CA ALA A 31 20.21 -7.23 -8.19
C ALA A 31 20.56 -5.97 -7.37
N LEU A 32 21.26 -5.01 -7.98
CA LEU A 32 21.59 -3.73 -7.36
C LEU A 32 20.33 -2.91 -7.09
N HIS A 33 19.40 -2.89 -8.03
CA HIS A 33 18.11 -2.24 -7.89
C HIS A 33 17.30 -2.85 -6.76
N TYR A 34 17.16 -4.19 -6.73
CA TYR A 34 16.49 -4.89 -5.64
C TYR A 34 17.10 -4.57 -4.27
N ALA A 35 18.43 -4.54 -4.17
CA ALA A 35 19.10 -4.31 -2.90
C ALA A 35 19.03 -2.84 -2.43
N GLY A 36 18.74 -1.88 -3.32
CA GLY A 36 18.60 -0.45 -2.97
C GLY A 36 19.86 0.18 -2.34
N GLY A 37 21.04 -0.39 -2.60
CA GLY A 37 22.28 0.07 -1.95
C GLY A 37 22.41 -0.33 -0.47
N LEU A 38 21.57 -1.25 0.03
CA LEU A 38 21.70 -1.82 1.37
C LEU A 38 22.82 -2.89 1.38
N PRO A 39 23.92 -2.69 2.13
CA PRO A 39 25.06 -3.60 2.10
C PRO A 39 24.70 -5.04 2.47
N LEU A 40 23.77 -5.20 3.42
CA LEU A 40 23.30 -6.51 3.83
C LEU A 40 22.62 -7.27 2.68
N ALA A 41 21.72 -6.62 1.96
CA ALA A 41 20.99 -7.25 0.85
C ALA A 41 21.94 -7.62 -0.29
N LEU A 42 22.88 -6.73 -0.64
CA LEU A 42 23.89 -6.99 -1.67
C LEU A 42 24.73 -8.23 -1.34
N LYS A 43 25.16 -8.38 -0.09
CA LYS A 43 25.94 -9.56 0.36
C LYS A 43 25.13 -10.84 0.28
N VAL A 44 23.88 -10.81 0.73
CA VAL A 44 23.00 -12.00 0.73
C VAL A 44 22.67 -12.41 -0.70
N VAL A 45 22.18 -11.49 -1.53
CA VAL A 45 21.84 -11.76 -2.93
C VAL A 45 23.07 -12.22 -3.70
N GLY A 46 24.21 -11.52 -3.57
CA GLY A 46 25.44 -11.94 -4.22
C GLY A 46 25.88 -13.34 -3.81
N SER A 47 25.82 -13.67 -2.51
CA SER A 47 26.18 -15.02 -2.03
C SER A 47 25.25 -16.10 -2.58
N ASN A 48 23.93 -15.84 -2.64
CA ASN A 48 22.94 -16.79 -3.15
C ASN A 48 23.09 -17.06 -4.65
N LEU A 49 23.68 -16.12 -5.38
CA LEU A 49 23.88 -16.18 -6.83
C LEU A 49 25.26 -16.69 -7.23
N TYR A 50 26.16 -16.88 -6.27
CA TYR A 50 27.54 -17.29 -6.53
C TYR A 50 27.63 -18.68 -7.19
N GLY A 51 28.41 -18.77 -8.27
CA GLY A 51 28.64 -20.02 -9.00
C GLY A 51 27.46 -20.50 -9.86
N GLU A 52 26.35 -19.77 -9.84
CA GLU A 52 25.13 -20.12 -10.55
C GLU A 52 25.08 -19.55 -11.96
N ASN A 53 24.29 -20.19 -12.82
CA ASN A 53 24.14 -19.75 -14.20
C ASN A 53 23.10 -18.62 -14.35
N ARG A 54 23.15 -17.95 -15.50
CA ARG A 54 22.27 -16.83 -15.86
C ARG A 54 20.77 -17.16 -15.76
N LYS A 55 20.36 -18.40 -16.07
CA LYS A 55 18.96 -18.84 -15.96
C LYS A 55 18.52 -18.92 -14.49
N TYR A 56 19.39 -19.42 -13.61
CA TYR A 56 19.14 -19.44 -12.18
C TYR A 56 19.02 -18.03 -11.62
N TRP A 57 19.96 -17.13 -11.95
CA TRP A 57 19.94 -15.73 -11.50
C TRP A 57 18.61 -15.05 -11.82
N LYS A 58 18.17 -15.17 -13.09
CA LYS A 58 16.89 -14.63 -13.51
C LYS A 58 15.74 -15.20 -12.68
N SER A 59 15.71 -16.52 -12.47
CA SER A 59 14.66 -17.16 -11.66
C SER A 59 14.68 -16.71 -10.19
N ALA A 60 15.86 -16.54 -9.59
CA ALA A 60 16.00 -16.14 -8.19
C ALA A 60 15.59 -14.67 -7.99
N LEU A 61 16.06 -13.77 -8.87
CA LEU A 61 15.69 -12.35 -8.83
C LEU A 61 14.19 -12.13 -9.07
N GLU A 62 13.57 -12.88 -9.99
CA GLU A 62 12.11 -12.85 -10.18
C GLU A 62 11.35 -13.35 -8.94
N LYS A 63 11.90 -14.30 -8.20
CA LYS A 63 11.34 -14.72 -6.91
C LYS A 63 11.44 -13.58 -5.88
N TYR A 64 12.60 -12.92 -5.79
CA TYR A 64 12.83 -11.84 -4.82
C TYR A 64 11.95 -10.61 -5.04
N LYS A 65 11.59 -10.31 -6.29
CA LYS A 65 10.61 -9.27 -6.64
C LYS A 65 9.20 -9.57 -6.10
N ARG A 66 8.88 -10.84 -5.81
CA ARG A 66 7.55 -11.28 -5.35
C ARG A 66 7.50 -11.55 -3.84
N ILE A 67 8.58 -12.12 -3.30
CA ILE A 67 8.70 -12.55 -1.92
C ILE A 67 10.08 -12.11 -1.44
N LEU A 68 10.12 -11.37 -0.33
CA LEU A 68 11.39 -10.93 0.23
C LEU A 68 12.26 -12.15 0.60
N GLU A 69 13.54 -12.09 0.26
CA GLU A 69 14.47 -13.17 0.60
C GLU A 69 14.52 -13.37 2.13
N GLU A 70 14.49 -14.63 2.56
CA GLU A 70 14.25 -15.00 3.96
C GLU A 70 15.31 -14.46 4.92
N ASN A 71 16.59 -14.56 4.57
CA ASN A 71 17.69 -14.02 5.40
C ASN A 71 17.65 -12.49 5.48
N ILE A 72 17.19 -11.81 4.43
CA ILE A 72 16.97 -10.36 4.44
C ILE A 72 15.77 -10.04 5.34
N GLN A 73 14.65 -10.74 5.17
CA GLN A 73 13.43 -10.59 5.97
C GLN A 73 13.72 -10.75 7.46
N GLU A 74 14.39 -11.82 7.87
CA GLU A 74 14.73 -12.08 9.27
C GLU A 74 15.53 -10.95 9.88
N LYS A 75 16.55 -10.44 9.17
CA LYS A 75 17.43 -9.39 9.68
C LYS A 75 16.74 -8.03 9.76
N LEU A 76 15.94 -7.66 8.76
CA LEU A 76 15.17 -6.41 8.80
C LEU A 76 14.09 -6.44 9.88
N LYS A 77 13.49 -7.61 10.10
CA LYS A 77 12.38 -7.79 11.03
C LYS A 77 12.79 -7.65 12.50
N ILE A 78 14.08 -7.77 12.85
CA ILE A 78 14.57 -7.57 14.24
C ILE A 78 14.10 -6.22 14.81
N SER A 79 14.26 -5.13 14.05
CA SER A 79 13.83 -3.80 14.48
C SER A 79 12.32 -3.69 14.60
N TYR A 80 11.58 -4.33 13.68
CA TYR A 80 10.12 -4.38 13.70
C TYR A 80 9.58 -5.18 14.88
N ASP A 81 10.19 -6.33 15.21
CA ASP A 81 9.70 -7.21 16.27
C ASP A 81 9.78 -6.57 17.65
N GLY A 82 10.74 -5.67 17.86
CA GLY A 82 10.88 -4.84 19.07
C GLY A 82 9.89 -3.67 19.17
N LEU A 83 8.94 -3.51 18.24
CA LEU A 83 7.87 -2.50 18.31
C LEU A 83 6.66 -3.00 19.11
N ASP A 84 5.94 -2.09 19.75
CA ASP A 84 4.63 -2.37 20.33
C ASP A 84 3.55 -2.58 19.25
N GLY A 85 2.41 -3.15 19.64
CA GLY A 85 1.36 -3.56 18.71
C GLY A 85 0.77 -2.42 17.88
N PHE A 86 0.65 -1.20 18.43
CA PHE A 86 0.15 -0.06 17.67
C PHE A 86 1.19 0.45 16.69
N THR A 87 2.45 0.55 17.12
CA THR A 87 3.55 0.98 16.24
C THR A 87 3.77 -0.01 15.09
N LYS A 88 3.59 -1.32 15.31
CA LYS A 88 3.58 -2.34 14.25
C LYS A 88 2.48 -2.07 13.21
N LYS A 89 1.26 -1.75 13.65
CA LYS A 89 0.16 -1.41 12.73
C LYS A 89 0.43 -0.13 11.95
N ILE A 90 1.02 0.89 12.57
CA ILE A 90 1.44 2.13 11.91
C ILE A 90 2.47 1.83 10.82
N PHE A 91 3.50 1.03 11.12
CA PHE A 91 4.49 0.62 10.12
C PHE A 91 3.84 -0.03 8.89
N LEU A 92 2.93 -0.99 9.12
CA LEU A 92 2.25 -1.69 8.03
C LEU A 92 1.32 -0.79 7.22
N ASP A 93 0.67 0.20 7.85
CA ASP A 93 -0.14 1.19 7.14
C ASP A 93 0.72 2.11 6.26
N ILE A 94 1.88 2.56 6.77
CA ILE A 94 2.81 3.37 5.98
C ILE A 94 3.35 2.55 4.80
N ALA A 95 3.82 1.33 5.06
CA ALA A 95 4.34 0.44 4.02
C ALA A 95 3.31 0.16 2.91
N CYS A 96 2.04 0.02 3.27
CA CYS A 96 1.00 -0.39 2.32
C CYS A 96 0.31 0.79 1.60
N PHE A 97 0.13 1.93 2.28
CA PHE A 97 -0.76 3.00 1.80
C PHE A 97 -0.11 4.37 1.74
N PHE A 98 0.81 4.69 2.66
CA PHE A 98 1.20 6.06 2.94
C PHE A 98 2.69 6.37 2.75
N LYS A 99 3.45 5.47 2.11
CA LYS A 99 4.82 5.77 1.67
C LYS A 99 4.79 6.93 0.67
N GLY A 100 5.54 7.97 0.98
CA GLY A 100 5.64 9.19 0.17
C GLY A 100 4.53 10.21 0.43
N ASP A 101 3.63 9.97 1.38
CA ASP A 101 2.61 10.95 1.78
C ASP A 101 3.15 11.88 2.90
N GLU A 102 2.58 13.08 2.99
CA GLU A 102 2.93 14.08 4.00
C GLU A 102 2.72 13.56 5.42
N LYS A 103 3.68 13.82 6.31
CA LYS A 103 3.63 13.33 7.69
C LYS A 103 2.40 13.81 8.43
N GLU A 104 2.01 15.08 8.28
CA GLU A 104 0.82 15.63 8.94
C GLU A 104 -0.46 14.92 8.47
N TYR A 105 -0.57 14.69 7.15
CA TYR A 105 -1.67 13.93 6.53
C TYR A 105 -1.83 12.55 7.18
N VAL A 106 -0.72 11.81 7.27
CA VAL A 106 -0.70 10.43 7.79
C VAL A 106 -0.97 10.40 9.29
N THR A 107 -0.37 11.32 10.05
CA THR A 107 -0.55 11.44 11.51
C THR A 107 -2.03 11.62 11.84
N LYS A 108 -2.73 12.52 11.13
CA LYS A 108 -4.15 12.77 11.34
C LYS A 108 -4.99 11.50 11.13
N ILE A 109 -4.82 10.83 9.99
CA ILE A 109 -5.57 9.61 9.65
C ILE A 109 -5.37 8.51 10.70
N LEU A 110 -4.13 8.24 11.08
CA LEU A 110 -3.79 7.21 12.06
C LEU A 110 -4.34 7.56 13.45
N GLY A 111 -4.34 8.83 13.85
CA GLY A 111 -4.97 9.29 15.08
C GLY A 111 -6.48 8.98 15.12
N TYR A 112 -7.20 9.26 14.03
CA TYR A 112 -8.63 8.92 13.92
C TYR A 112 -8.90 7.41 13.76
N CYS A 113 -7.90 6.61 13.40
CA CYS A 113 -7.96 5.15 13.49
C CYS A 113 -7.85 4.65 14.95
N GLY A 114 -7.63 5.54 15.93
CA GLY A 114 -7.44 5.19 17.33
C GLY A 114 -6.02 4.71 17.64
N PHE A 115 -5.04 5.07 16.81
CA PHE A 115 -3.62 4.79 17.05
C PHE A 115 -2.92 5.98 17.73
N PHE A 116 -1.63 5.80 18.03
CA PHE A 116 -0.77 6.81 18.65
C PHE A 116 0.32 7.26 17.65
N PRO A 117 -0.02 8.04 16.62
CA PRO A 117 0.87 8.32 15.50
C PRO A 117 2.12 9.11 15.91
N ASP A 118 2.03 10.07 16.83
CA ASP A 118 3.19 10.86 17.26
C ASP A 118 4.28 9.98 17.90
N ASP A 119 3.89 9.13 18.86
CA ASP A 119 4.78 8.17 19.51
C ASP A 119 5.26 7.09 18.52
N GLY A 120 4.35 6.55 17.71
CA GLY A 120 4.64 5.49 16.76
C GLY A 120 5.60 5.93 15.66
N ILE A 121 5.34 7.06 14.99
CA ILE A 121 6.21 7.61 13.93
C ILE A 121 7.58 7.93 14.50
N LYS A 122 7.64 8.55 15.69
CA LYS A 122 8.92 8.80 16.38
C LYS A 122 9.71 7.51 16.59
N LYS A 123 9.09 6.46 17.13
CA LYS A 123 9.75 5.15 17.34
C LYS A 123 10.23 4.51 16.04
N LEU A 124 9.49 4.65 14.95
CA LEU A 124 9.89 4.14 13.64
C LEU A 124 11.12 4.88 13.11
N ILE A 125 11.20 6.20 13.29
CA ILE A 125 12.38 7.00 12.95
C ILE A 125 13.57 6.62 13.84
N ASP A 126 13.38 6.52 15.15
CA ASP A 126 14.43 6.14 16.12
C ASP A 126 15.04 4.76 15.80
N LYS A 127 14.26 3.87 15.17
CA LYS A 127 14.70 2.54 14.71
C LYS A 127 15.13 2.48 13.24
N CYS A 128 15.21 3.63 12.57
CA CYS A 128 15.56 3.75 11.15
C CYS A 128 14.66 2.92 10.21
N LEU A 129 13.41 2.71 10.58
CA LEU A 129 12.42 1.97 9.78
C LEU A 129 11.71 2.88 8.76
N ILE A 130 11.68 4.18 9.03
CA ILE A 130 11.21 5.23 8.12
C ILE A 130 12.10 6.46 8.28
N THR A 131 12.03 7.35 7.30
CA THR A 131 12.64 8.69 7.36
C THR A 131 11.62 9.75 6.95
N ILE A 132 11.98 11.02 7.12
CA ILE A 132 11.21 12.16 6.61
C ILE A 132 12.09 12.85 5.57
N ASP A 133 11.55 13.10 4.38
CA ASP A 133 12.29 13.83 3.34
C ASP A 133 12.22 15.36 3.53
N GLU A 134 12.85 16.09 2.61
CA GLU A 134 12.88 17.57 2.63
C GLU A 134 11.51 18.24 2.43
N TYR A 135 10.49 17.47 2.01
CA TYR A 135 9.11 17.92 1.81
C TYR A 135 8.17 17.45 2.94
N ASP A 136 8.74 17.02 4.08
CA ASP A 136 8.01 16.47 5.23
C ASP A 136 7.17 15.21 4.90
N ARG A 137 7.61 14.40 3.92
CA ARG A 137 6.94 13.16 3.53
C ARG A 137 7.57 11.95 4.19
N LEU A 138 6.74 10.98 4.57
CA LEU A 138 7.18 9.73 5.18
C LEU A 138 7.79 8.82 4.12
N MET A 139 9.09 8.60 4.22
CA MET A 139 9.83 7.73 3.31
C MET A 139 10.16 6.40 3.98
N MET A 140 10.19 5.34 3.17
CA MET A 140 10.54 3.98 3.60
C MET A 140 11.42 3.36 2.53
N HIS A 141 12.49 2.68 2.93
CA HIS A 141 13.33 1.93 2.00
C HIS A 141 12.54 0.80 1.35
N ASP A 142 12.77 0.51 0.06
CA ASP A 142 11.98 -0.48 -0.69
C ASP A 142 11.99 -1.87 -0.02
N LEU A 143 13.15 -2.35 0.45
CA LEU A 143 13.22 -3.60 1.23
C LEU A 143 12.43 -3.58 2.55
N LEU A 144 12.24 -2.41 3.19
CA LEU A 144 11.39 -2.31 4.39
C LEU A 144 9.90 -2.31 4.01
N GLU A 145 9.56 -1.69 2.89
CA GLU A 145 8.22 -1.78 2.31
C GLU A 145 7.87 -3.23 1.96
N ASP A 146 8.80 -3.93 1.30
CA ASP A 146 8.68 -5.35 0.95
C ASP A 146 8.63 -6.25 2.19
N MET A 147 9.37 -5.91 3.25
CA MET A 147 9.22 -6.58 4.55
C MET A 147 7.81 -6.41 5.10
N GLY A 148 7.24 -5.21 5.03
CA GLY A 148 5.85 -4.94 5.40
C GLY A 148 4.86 -5.79 4.60
N LYS A 149 5.08 -5.89 3.28
CA LYS A 149 4.27 -6.73 2.39
C LYS A 149 4.35 -8.20 2.74
N GLU A 150 5.55 -8.68 3.04
CA GLU A 150 5.77 -10.07 3.44
C GLU A 150 5.09 -10.38 4.78
N ILE A 151 5.08 -9.44 5.73
CA ILE A 151 4.40 -9.63 7.03
C ILE A 151 2.90 -9.89 6.84
N PHE A 152 2.17 -9.06 6.10
CA PHE A 152 0.74 -9.30 5.90
C PHE A 152 0.46 -10.44 4.92
N ARG A 153 1.40 -10.79 4.01
CA ARG A 153 1.32 -12.02 3.21
C ARG A 153 1.35 -13.26 4.11
N GLN A 154 2.23 -13.26 5.12
CA GLN A 154 2.41 -14.36 6.08
C GLN A 154 1.23 -14.54 7.06
N GLU A 155 0.36 -13.54 7.23
CA GLU A 155 -0.87 -13.70 8.02
C GLU A 155 -1.76 -14.82 7.47
N SER A 156 -1.76 -14.99 6.15
CA SER A 156 -2.47 -16.06 5.45
C SER A 156 -1.87 -16.28 4.05
N PRO A 157 -0.86 -17.15 3.91
CA PRO A 157 -0.11 -17.28 2.66
C PRO A 157 -0.97 -17.71 1.47
N GLU A 158 -1.91 -18.64 1.67
CA GLU A 158 -2.73 -19.24 0.61
C GLU A 158 -4.09 -18.56 0.43
N GLU A 159 -4.58 -17.82 1.42
CA GLU A 159 -5.91 -17.21 1.38
C GLU A 159 -5.82 -15.69 1.61
N PRO A 160 -5.64 -14.89 0.54
CA PRO A 160 -5.47 -13.43 0.66
C PRO A 160 -6.64 -12.74 1.37
N GLY A 161 -7.87 -13.27 1.23
CA GLY A 161 -9.07 -12.72 1.87
C GLY A 161 -9.05 -12.75 3.41
N LYS A 162 -8.13 -13.50 4.03
CA LYS A 162 -7.94 -13.56 5.49
C LYS A 162 -6.81 -12.65 6.00
N ARG A 163 -6.12 -11.93 5.11
CA ARG A 163 -5.09 -10.96 5.47
C ARG A 163 -5.72 -9.63 5.88
N SER A 164 -4.98 -8.85 6.66
CA SER A 164 -5.38 -7.53 7.16
C SER A 164 -5.26 -6.45 6.09
N ARG A 165 -4.34 -6.60 5.14
CA ARG A 165 -4.08 -5.64 4.06
C ARG A 165 -4.00 -6.34 2.71
N LEU A 166 -4.57 -5.71 1.70
CA LEU A 166 -4.45 -6.13 0.30
C LEU A 166 -3.74 -5.05 -0.49
N TYR A 167 -2.63 -5.43 -1.13
CA TYR A 167 -1.73 -4.55 -1.89
C TYR A 167 -1.41 -5.11 -3.28
N PHE A 168 -1.06 -6.40 -3.35
CA PHE A 168 -0.69 -7.04 -4.60
C PHE A 168 -1.90 -7.14 -5.55
N HIS A 169 -1.68 -6.78 -6.81
CA HIS A 169 -2.74 -6.73 -7.82
C HIS A 169 -3.47 -8.07 -7.97
N GLU A 170 -2.73 -9.18 -8.01
CA GLU A 170 -3.28 -10.53 -8.16
C GLU A 170 -4.14 -10.93 -6.96
N ASP A 171 -3.70 -10.59 -5.75
CA ASP A 171 -4.43 -10.88 -4.51
C ASP A 171 -5.71 -10.04 -4.42
N VAL A 172 -5.61 -8.75 -4.75
CA VAL A 172 -6.77 -7.83 -4.82
C VAL A 172 -7.78 -8.36 -5.83
N HIS A 173 -7.35 -8.71 -7.03
CA HIS A 173 -8.21 -9.27 -8.07
C HIS A 173 -8.85 -10.59 -7.61
N GLU A 174 -8.09 -11.50 -6.99
CA GLU A 174 -8.64 -12.75 -6.49
C GLU A 174 -9.72 -12.51 -5.44
N VAL A 175 -9.46 -11.62 -4.49
CA VAL A 175 -10.39 -11.36 -3.39
C VAL A 175 -11.65 -10.67 -3.88
N LEU A 176 -11.51 -9.67 -4.76
CA LEU A 176 -12.60 -8.82 -5.19
C LEU A 176 -13.46 -9.46 -6.30
N GLU A 177 -12.89 -10.14 -7.29
CA GLU A 177 -13.72 -10.78 -8.34
C GLU A 177 -14.41 -12.07 -7.87
N LYS A 178 -13.87 -12.74 -6.84
CA LYS A 178 -14.40 -14.01 -6.33
C LYS A 178 -15.14 -13.88 -5.00
N ASP A 179 -15.42 -12.65 -4.54
CA ASP A 179 -16.12 -12.35 -3.28
C ASP A 179 -15.55 -13.10 -2.06
N LYS A 180 -14.22 -13.24 -2.02
CA LYS A 180 -13.48 -13.94 -0.96
C LYS A 180 -13.10 -13.04 0.21
N GLY A 181 -13.54 -11.78 0.20
CA GLY A 181 -13.30 -10.83 1.28
C GLY A 181 -13.82 -11.34 2.61
N THR A 182 -13.10 -11.07 3.70
CA THR A 182 -13.54 -11.40 5.05
C THR A 182 -13.38 -10.22 6.00
N LYS A 183 -13.95 -10.35 7.20
CA LYS A 183 -13.85 -9.36 8.28
C LYS A 183 -12.43 -9.07 8.77
N HIS A 184 -11.42 -9.83 8.32
CA HIS A 184 -10.03 -9.60 8.68
C HIS A 184 -9.42 -8.42 7.92
N ILE A 185 -9.94 -8.12 6.71
CA ILE A 185 -9.42 -7.05 5.87
C ILE A 185 -9.73 -5.71 6.51
N GLU A 186 -8.68 -4.95 6.82
CA GLU A 186 -8.73 -3.60 7.35
C GLU A 186 -8.38 -2.54 6.29
N GLY A 187 -7.58 -2.90 5.28
CA GLY A 187 -7.15 -1.94 4.25
C GLY A 187 -6.98 -2.56 2.87
N ILE A 188 -7.37 -1.83 1.84
CA ILE A 188 -7.24 -2.24 0.45
C ILE A 188 -6.67 -1.09 -0.38
N LEU A 189 -5.60 -1.38 -1.12
CA LEU A 189 -5.10 -0.54 -2.20
C LEU A 189 -5.39 -1.25 -3.53
N ILE A 190 -6.28 -0.66 -4.32
CA ILE A 190 -6.47 -1.03 -5.72
C ILE A 190 -5.65 -0.05 -6.55
N ASN A 191 -4.63 -0.56 -7.25
CA ASN A 191 -3.82 0.21 -8.18
C ASN A 191 -3.72 -0.53 -9.51
N LEU A 192 -4.37 -0.03 -10.56
CA LEU A 192 -4.44 -0.66 -11.87
C LEU A 192 -3.37 -0.12 -12.84
N LEU A 193 -2.10 -0.15 -12.44
CA LEU A 193 -0.99 0.23 -13.32
C LEU A 193 -0.92 -0.64 -14.59
N GLY A 194 -0.48 -0.08 -15.73
CA GLY A 194 0.19 -0.84 -16.81
C GLY A 194 -0.51 -2.07 -17.41
N GLY A 195 -1.70 -1.92 -18.03
CA GLY A 195 -2.28 -2.99 -18.88
C GLY A 195 -2.79 -4.22 -18.11
N HIS A 196 -2.88 -4.13 -16.78
CA HIS A 196 -3.52 -5.14 -15.97
C HIS A 196 -5.00 -5.31 -16.35
N ARG A 197 -5.51 -6.54 -16.16
CA ARG A 197 -6.89 -6.90 -16.47
C ARG A 197 -7.86 -6.03 -15.66
N LYS A 198 -8.90 -5.51 -16.32
CA LYS A 198 -10.01 -4.80 -15.66
C LYS A 198 -10.65 -5.69 -14.61
N ILE A 199 -10.68 -5.24 -13.36
CA ILE A 199 -11.43 -5.86 -12.28
C ILE A 199 -12.87 -5.35 -12.39
N ARG A 200 -13.84 -6.26 -12.36
CA ARG A 200 -15.26 -5.91 -12.18
C ARG A 200 -15.67 -6.24 -10.76
N LEU A 201 -16.08 -5.23 -10.01
CA LEU A 201 -16.57 -5.43 -8.65
C LEU A 201 -18.04 -5.89 -8.66
N GLY A 202 -18.31 -7.00 -7.99
CA GLY A 202 -19.68 -7.41 -7.65
C GLY A 202 -20.30 -6.46 -6.62
N SER A 203 -21.63 -6.37 -6.61
CA SER A 203 -22.34 -5.43 -5.71
C SER A 203 -22.18 -5.74 -4.23
N GLU A 204 -21.85 -6.99 -3.89
CA GLU A 204 -21.67 -7.49 -2.52
C GLU A 204 -20.19 -7.66 -2.11
N VAL A 205 -19.24 -7.21 -2.94
CA VAL A 205 -17.81 -7.51 -2.76
C VAL A 205 -17.27 -7.08 -1.39
N PHE A 206 -17.75 -5.96 -0.86
CA PHE A 206 -17.33 -5.41 0.44
C PHE A 206 -18.22 -5.86 1.60
N ALA A 207 -19.32 -6.57 1.36
CA ALA A 207 -20.33 -6.89 2.38
C ALA A 207 -19.77 -7.63 3.59
N LYS A 208 -18.77 -8.50 3.37
CA LYS A 208 -18.11 -9.29 4.43
C LYS A 208 -16.93 -8.57 5.10
N MET A 209 -16.53 -7.40 4.60
CA MET A 209 -15.33 -6.68 5.06
C MET A 209 -15.70 -5.61 6.09
N GLU A 210 -16.33 -6.05 7.18
CA GLU A 210 -16.91 -5.16 8.21
C GLU A 210 -15.87 -4.26 8.89
N ARG A 211 -14.59 -4.66 8.92
CA ARG A 211 -13.49 -3.90 9.56
C ARG A 211 -12.70 -3.01 8.60
N LEU A 212 -13.12 -2.90 7.35
CA LEU A 212 -12.44 -2.09 6.35
C LEU A 212 -12.42 -0.63 6.78
N ARG A 213 -11.21 -0.10 7.03
CA ARG A 213 -10.97 1.29 7.45
C ARG A 213 -10.27 2.13 6.38
N ILE A 214 -9.57 1.52 5.44
CA ILE A 214 -8.88 2.21 4.35
C ILE A 214 -9.26 1.56 3.02
N LEU A 215 -9.86 2.32 2.11
CA LEU A 215 -10.08 1.93 0.73
C LEU A 215 -9.48 3.01 -0.17
N ILE A 216 -8.41 2.65 -0.88
CA ILE A 216 -7.73 3.52 -1.83
C ILE A 216 -7.82 2.87 -3.21
N VAL A 217 -8.32 3.61 -4.19
CA VAL A 217 -8.61 3.17 -5.55
C VAL A 217 -7.97 4.18 -6.50
N ARG A 218 -6.80 3.81 -7.02
CA ARG A 218 -6.00 4.69 -7.89
C ARG A 218 -6.06 4.18 -9.32
N ARG A 219 -6.21 5.12 -10.26
CA ARG A 219 -6.06 4.91 -11.72
C ARG A 219 -6.99 3.82 -12.26
N CYS A 220 -8.26 3.85 -11.87
CA CYS A 220 -9.29 2.96 -12.41
C CYS A 220 -10.04 3.60 -13.59
N ASP A 221 -10.41 2.77 -14.56
CA ASP A 221 -11.27 3.14 -15.69
C ASP A 221 -12.75 3.27 -15.26
N GLU A 222 -13.55 3.98 -16.05
CA GLU A 222 -14.99 4.24 -15.84
C GLU A 222 -15.88 2.98 -15.69
N SER A 223 -15.39 1.77 -16.02
CA SER A 223 -16.18 0.52 -15.99
C SER A 223 -15.88 -0.38 -14.77
N PHE A 224 -15.40 0.20 -13.67
CA PHE A 224 -14.84 -0.55 -12.54
C PHE A 224 -15.93 -1.10 -11.59
N CYS A 225 -17.02 -0.36 -11.38
CA CYS A 225 -18.17 -0.81 -10.59
C CYS A 225 -19.44 -0.01 -10.90
N ASP A 226 -20.54 -0.71 -11.22
CA ASP A 226 -21.82 -0.07 -11.54
C ASP A 226 -22.70 0.15 -10.30
N ARG A 227 -22.52 -0.66 -9.25
CA ARG A 227 -23.29 -0.59 -8.00
C ARG A 227 -22.56 -1.26 -6.85
N LEU A 228 -22.62 -0.66 -5.66
CA LEU A 228 -22.29 -1.28 -4.39
C LEU A 228 -23.51 -1.29 -3.48
N ASN A 229 -23.72 -2.39 -2.77
CA ASN A 229 -24.81 -2.52 -1.78
C ASN A 229 -24.31 -2.30 -0.35
N TYR A 230 -23.00 -2.32 -0.13
CA TYR A 230 -22.39 -2.13 1.18
C TYR A 230 -21.01 -1.48 1.10
N LEU A 231 -20.75 -0.59 2.06
CA LEU A 231 -19.41 -0.10 2.43
C LEU A 231 -19.33 -0.11 3.95
N SER A 232 -18.15 -0.42 4.50
CA SER A 232 -17.99 -0.49 5.95
C SER A 232 -18.13 0.90 6.60
N ASN A 233 -18.93 0.97 7.65
CA ASN A 233 -19.02 2.16 8.51
C ASN A 233 -17.77 2.42 9.36
N GLU A 234 -16.78 1.51 9.32
CA GLU A 234 -15.44 1.72 9.89
C GLU A 234 -14.49 2.48 8.96
N LEU A 235 -14.89 2.80 7.73
CA LEU A 235 -14.05 3.57 6.81
C LEU A 235 -13.62 4.91 7.42
N ARG A 236 -12.30 5.13 7.41
CA ARG A 236 -11.61 6.40 7.73
C ARG A 236 -11.12 7.08 6.47
N VAL A 237 -10.70 6.28 5.49
CA VAL A 237 -10.20 6.74 4.19
C VAL A 237 -11.00 6.06 3.10
N LEU A 238 -11.67 6.88 2.28
CA LEU A 238 -12.19 6.50 0.98
C LEU A 238 -11.58 7.44 -0.06
N ASP A 239 -10.55 6.96 -0.75
CA ASP A 239 -9.88 7.67 -1.84
C ASP A 239 -10.18 6.91 -3.14
N TRP A 240 -11.12 7.40 -3.92
CA TRP A 240 -11.62 6.78 -5.14
C TRP A 240 -12.01 7.85 -6.17
N PRO A 241 -11.04 8.58 -6.74
CA PRO A 241 -11.27 9.51 -7.83
C PRO A 241 -11.84 8.81 -9.06
N ASN A 242 -12.68 9.53 -9.81
CA ASN A 242 -13.40 9.04 -10.99
C ASN A 242 -14.19 7.76 -10.71
N CYS A 243 -14.80 7.67 -9.52
CA CYS A 243 -15.68 6.57 -9.15
C CYS A 243 -16.88 6.55 -10.11
N SER A 244 -17.13 5.37 -10.68
CA SER A 244 -18.23 5.12 -11.62
C SER A 244 -19.59 4.93 -10.95
N LEU A 245 -19.63 4.90 -9.61
CA LEU A 245 -20.87 4.74 -8.87
C LEU A 245 -21.78 5.96 -9.05
N GLU A 246 -23.07 5.72 -9.28
CA GLU A 246 -24.08 6.77 -9.30
C GLU A 246 -24.52 7.17 -7.88
N PHE A 247 -24.46 6.22 -6.94
CA PHE A 247 -24.88 6.38 -5.55
C PHE A 247 -23.98 5.59 -4.61
N LEU A 248 -23.77 6.12 -3.41
CA LEU A 248 -23.19 5.33 -2.31
C LEU A 248 -24.26 4.39 -1.72
N PRO A 249 -23.85 3.25 -1.13
CA PRO A 249 -24.78 2.37 -0.44
C PRO A 249 -25.59 3.10 0.63
N THR A 250 -26.90 2.87 0.68
CA THR A 250 -27.79 3.52 1.66
C THR A 250 -27.48 3.14 3.12
N SER A 251 -26.82 2.00 3.33
CA SER A 251 -26.34 1.50 4.62
C SER A 251 -25.07 2.20 5.11
N PHE A 252 -24.39 2.96 4.25
CA PHE A 252 -23.16 3.66 4.59
C PHE A 252 -23.45 5.05 5.15
N LEU A 253 -23.13 5.23 6.44
CA LEU A 253 -23.36 6.46 7.18
C LEU A 253 -22.17 7.43 7.10
N GLY A 254 -20.95 6.89 6.92
CA GLY A 254 -19.74 7.71 6.79
C GLY A 254 -19.33 8.50 8.05
N GLU A 255 -19.88 8.17 9.23
CA GLU A 255 -19.66 8.90 10.49
C GLU A 255 -18.18 8.94 10.91
N LYS A 256 -17.41 7.92 10.55
CA LYS A 256 -15.99 7.81 10.90
C LYS A 256 -15.04 8.27 9.78
N LEU A 257 -15.56 8.64 8.61
CA LEU A 257 -14.74 9.11 7.49
C LEU A 257 -14.01 10.41 7.83
N ILE A 258 -12.73 10.43 7.44
CA ILE A 258 -11.79 11.54 7.58
C ILE A 258 -11.33 12.01 6.21
N VAL A 259 -10.97 11.06 5.35
CA VAL A 259 -10.64 11.31 3.94
C VAL A 259 -11.76 10.75 3.09
N PHE A 260 -12.34 11.62 2.27
CA PHE A 260 -13.38 11.29 1.32
C PHE A 260 -13.07 11.98 -0.01
N ASP A 261 -12.32 11.30 -0.86
CA ASP A 261 -12.00 11.76 -2.20
C ASP A 261 -12.76 10.93 -3.23
N ILE A 262 -13.74 11.56 -3.87
CA ILE A 262 -14.49 11.00 -5.00
C ILE A 262 -14.50 12.00 -6.17
N ARG A 263 -13.45 12.82 -6.28
CA ARG A 263 -13.38 13.86 -7.32
C ARG A 263 -13.50 13.26 -8.71
N GLY A 264 -14.23 13.92 -9.60
CA GLY A 264 -14.48 13.45 -10.96
C GLY A 264 -15.55 12.36 -11.09
N SER A 265 -16.21 11.98 -9.99
CA SER A 265 -17.30 10.99 -10.00
C SER A 265 -18.65 11.62 -10.36
N ASN A 266 -19.59 10.82 -10.85
CA ASN A 266 -20.97 11.23 -11.16
C ASN A 266 -21.97 10.89 -10.03
N ILE A 267 -21.48 10.80 -8.78
CA ILE A 267 -22.33 10.48 -7.63
C ILE A 267 -23.35 11.59 -7.42
N ARG A 268 -24.63 11.26 -7.55
CA ARG A 268 -25.74 12.25 -7.50
C ARG A 268 -26.21 12.54 -6.07
N ASP A 269 -26.13 11.55 -5.18
CA ASP A 269 -26.47 11.70 -3.77
C ASP A 269 -25.42 10.99 -2.90
N LEU A 270 -24.88 11.73 -1.93
CA LEU A 270 -23.93 11.23 -0.93
C LEU A 270 -24.64 10.53 0.25
N GLY A 271 -25.98 10.53 0.27
CA GLY A 271 -26.79 9.98 1.34
C GLY A 271 -26.87 10.90 2.56
N ARG A 272 -27.91 10.71 3.38
CA ARG A 272 -28.21 11.58 4.55
C ARG A 272 -27.07 11.65 5.58
N GLY A 273 -26.29 10.58 5.75
CA GLY A 273 -25.20 10.51 6.73
C GLY A 273 -24.01 11.43 6.41
N LEU A 274 -23.70 11.65 5.12
CA LEU A 274 -22.62 12.52 4.68
C LEU A 274 -23.06 13.97 4.46
N GLN A 275 -24.36 14.21 4.25
CA GLN A 275 -24.92 15.56 4.12
C GLN A 275 -24.76 16.40 5.40
N SER A 276 -24.79 15.78 6.59
CA SER A 276 -24.54 16.47 7.88
C SER A 276 -23.06 16.89 8.06
N LYS A 277 -22.13 16.24 7.34
CA LYS A 277 -20.70 16.55 7.33
C LYS A 277 -20.28 17.59 6.29
N ARG A 278 -21.19 18.07 5.44
CA ARG A 278 -20.94 19.21 4.52
C ARG A 278 -20.41 20.46 5.25
N ASN A 279 -20.67 20.57 6.56
CA ASN A 279 -20.28 21.69 7.41
C ASN A 279 -18.95 21.47 8.17
N LEU A 280 -18.24 20.35 7.98
CA LEU A 280 -16.93 20.13 8.62
C LEU A 280 -15.83 20.80 7.78
N GLU A 281 -15.82 22.13 7.94
CA GLU A 281 -14.72 23.09 7.85
C GLU A 281 -13.44 22.65 7.10
N ALA A 282 -13.23 23.28 5.93
CA ALA A 282 -12.23 24.34 5.65
C ALA A 282 -10.82 24.29 6.29
N GLY A 283 -10.44 23.21 6.98
CA GLY A 283 -9.12 22.96 7.58
C GLY A 283 -8.42 21.79 6.89
N GLY A 284 -8.01 22.01 5.64
CA GLY A 284 -6.90 21.32 4.98
C GLY A 284 -7.13 19.93 4.37
N MET A 285 -8.09 19.11 4.81
CA MET A 285 -8.10 17.68 4.42
C MET A 285 -9.47 17.07 4.09
N ALA A 286 -10.50 17.90 3.92
CA ALA A 286 -11.66 17.50 3.12
C ALA A 286 -11.36 17.98 1.69
N LEU A 287 -10.76 17.13 0.85
CA LEU A 287 -10.64 17.44 -0.57
C LEU A 287 -12.04 17.39 -1.18
N MET A 288 -12.68 18.56 -1.16
CA MET A 288 -14.05 18.81 -1.54
C MET A 288 -14.37 18.17 -2.90
N ALA A 289 -15.42 17.34 -2.95
CA ALA A 289 -16.12 17.00 -4.18
C ALA A 289 -17.29 17.98 -4.44
N LEU A 290 -17.10 19.28 -4.16
CA LEU A 290 -18.18 20.29 -4.17
C LEU A 290 -18.06 21.28 -5.34
N SER A 291 -18.08 20.81 -6.58
CA SER A 291 -18.20 21.72 -7.74
C SER A 291 -19.32 21.39 -8.73
N LYS A 292 -20.24 20.46 -8.42
CA LYS A 292 -21.41 20.19 -9.31
C LYS A 292 -22.79 20.24 -8.65
N LEU A 293 -22.90 20.18 -7.32
CA LEU A 293 -24.22 20.15 -6.65
C LEU A 293 -24.77 21.54 -6.28
N GLU A 294 -24.00 22.62 -6.41
CA GLU A 294 -24.51 23.99 -6.16
C GLU A 294 -25.35 24.55 -7.32
N HIS A 295 -25.30 23.92 -8.50
CA HIS A 295 -26.03 24.40 -9.67
C HIS A 295 -27.46 23.84 -9.82
N GLU A 296 -27.88 22.85 -9.02
CA GLU A 296 -29.22 22.25 -9.13
C GLU A 296 -30.16 22.61 -7.96
N VAL A 297 -29.70 23.33 -6.93
CA VAL A 297 -30.56 23.76 -5.80
C VAL A 297 -31.02 25.22 -5.91
N ASN A 298 -30.49 26.00 -6.86
CA ASN A 298 -30.83 27.43 -7.04
C ASN A 298 -31.76 27.73 -8.21
N HIS A 299 -32.37 26.72 -8.84
CA HIS A 299 -33.41 26.89 -9.86
C HIS A 299 -34.62 26.01 -9.56
N ASP A 300 -35.37 26.39 -8.52
CA ASP A 300 -36.82 26.16 -8.39
C ASP A 300 -37.47 27.47 -7.93
#